data_AF-A0A9J5YEK0-F1
#
_entry.id   AF-A0A9J5YEK0-F1
#
_cell.length_a   1.000
_cell.length_b   1.000
_cell.length_c   1.000
_cell.angle_alpha   90.00
_cell.angle_beta   90.00
_cell.angle_gamma   90.00
#
_symmetry.space_group_name_H-M   'P 1'
#
loop_
_entity.id
_entity.type
_entity.pdbx_description
1 polymer ?
#
loop_
_entity_poly.entity_id
_entity_poly.type
_entity_poly.pdbx_seq_one_letter_code
_entity_poly.pdbx_strand_id
1 'polypeptide(L)'
;MSPRRKTWFEWRETRDNLLRRMTIRWKVVSWICYLLHKASEVRGNEVRRWKLRDHRAVYFCTKKLSAFGRFVSIVAVQGSKRSIIFIIPESAFNAG
;
A
#
# COMPACT_ATOMS: atom_id res chain seq x y z
N MET A 1 18.58 9.40 -19.21
CA MET A 1 17.51 8.42 -18.84
C MET A 1 17.59 8.21 -17.32
N SER A 2 16.65 8.75 -16.52
CA SER A 2 16.78 8.75 -15.05
C SER A 2 16.77 7.31 -14.49
N PRO A 3 17.77 6.91 -13.67
CA PRO A 3 17.91 5.53 -13.17
C PRO A 3 16.71 5.06 -12.32
N ARG A 4 15.93 6.00 -11.76
CA ARG A 4 14.75 5.73 -10.91
C ARG A 4 13.64 4.95 -11.61
N ARG A 5 13.56 4.95 -12.95
CA ARG A 5 12.48 4.26 -13.70
C ARG A 5 12.61 2.73 -13.73
N LYS A 6 13.80 2.19 -13.45
CA LYS A 6 14.09 0.74 -13.49
C LYS A 6 14.38 0.13 -12.10
N THR A 7 14.28 0.90 -11.02
CA THR A 7 14.55 0.40 -9.67
C THR A 7 13.42 -0.48 -9.16
N TRP A 8 13.81 -1.65 -8.63
CA TRP A 8 12.93 -2.61 -7.96
C TRP A 8 13.29 -2.65 -6.47
N PHE A 9 12.29 -2.85 -5.63
CA PHE A 9 12.41 -2.93 -4.19
C PHE A 9 11.83 -4.25 -3.71
N GLU A 10 12.52 -4.91 -2.79
CA GLU A 10 11.93 -6.00 -2.02
C GLU A 10 11.13 -5.41 -0.87
N TRP A 11 9.86 -5.75 -0.81
CA TRP A 11 8.97 -5.43 0.29
C TRP A 11 8.80 -6.65 1.17
N ARG A 12 8.93 -6.48 2.49
CA ARG A 12 8.78 -7.53 3.48
C ARG A 12 7.83 -7.06 4.58
N GLU A 13 6.67 -7.72 4.68
CA GLU A 13 5.73 -7.56 5.79
C GLU A 13 5.89 -8.76 6.73
N THR A 14 6.17 -8.49 8.00
CA THR A 14 6.28 -9.49 9.06
C THR A 14 5.33 -9.13 10.18
N ARG A 15 4.41 -10.04 10.52
CA ARG A 15 3.57 -9.93 11.72
C ARG A 15 3.36 -11.32 12.29
N ASP A 16 3.82 -11.56 13.50
CA ASP A 16 3.77 -12.87 14.17
C ASP A 16 4.14 -14.00 13.19
N ASN A 17 3.19 -14.86 12.82
CA ASN A 17 3.37 -15.99 11.90
C ASN A 17 3.15 -15.67 10.41
N LEU A 18 2.97 -14.40 10.06
CA LEU A 18 2.74 -13.94 8.70
C LEU A 18 4.02 -13.30 8.13
N LEU A 19 4.63 -13.97 7.16
CA LEU A 19 5.69 -13.41 6.32
C LEU A 19 5.16 -13.22 4.90
N ARG A 20 5.11 -11.98 4.43
CA ARG A 20 4.82 -11.66 3.02
C ARG A 20 6.01 -10.95 2.40
N ARG A 21 6.51 -11.50 1.31
CA ARG A 21 7.55 -10.88 0.49
C ARG A 21 7.03 -10.60 -0.90
N MET A 22 7.38 -9.46 -1.46
CA MET A 22 7.10 -9.17 -2.86
C MET A 22 8.10 -8.19 -3.44
N THR A 23 8.24 -8.21 -4.77
CA THR A 23 9.08 -7.24 -5.48
C THR A 23 8.19 -6.17 -6.13
N ILE A 24 8.41 -4.92 -5.78
CA ILE A 24 7.64 -3.76 -6.29
C ILE A 24 8.55 -2.78 -7.03
N ARG A 25 8.01 -2.13 -8.05
CA ARG A 25 8.74 -1.10 -8.82
C ARG A 25 8.71 0.23 -8.08
N TRP A 26 9.70 1.08 -8.34
CA TRP A 26 9.71 2.48 -7.88
C TRP A 26 8.38 3.20 -8.09
N LYS A 27 7.76 3.04 -9.28
CA LYS A 27 6.45 3.65 -9.59
C LYS A 27 5.38 3.28 -8.55
N VAL A 28 5.36 2.03 -8.11
CA VAL A 28 4.39 1.53 -7.12
C VAL A 28 4.75 2.08 -5.73
N VAL A 29 6.03 2.07 -5.36
CA VAL A 29 6.51 2.64 -4.09
C VAL A 29 6.13 4.12 -3.98
N SER A 30 6.44 4.93 -5.00
CA SER A 30 6.10 6.36 -5.01
C SER A 30 4.59 6.60 -4.92
N TRP A 31 3.78 5.76 -5.59
CA TRP A 31 2.34 5.82 -5.49
C TRP A 31 1.85 5.49 -4.08
N ILE A 32 2.42 4.47 -3.43
CA ILE A 32 2.10 4.13 -2.03
C ILE A 32 2.43 5.32 -1.13
N CYS A 33 3.65 5.88 -1.20
CA CYS A 33 4.04 7.05 -0.41
C CYS A 33 3.07 8.23 -0.59
N TYR A 34 2.71 8.54 -1.84
CA TYR A 34 1.74 9.59 -2.16
C TYR A 34 0.37 9.33 -1.52
N LEU A 35 -0.11 8.08 -1.56
CA LEU A 35 -1.39 7.71 -0.97
C LEU A 35 -1.37 7.76 0.55
N LEU A 36 -0.26 7.39 1.20
CA LEU A 36 -0.12 7.50 2.65
C LEU A 36 -0.15 8.95 3.08
N HIS A 37 0.55 9.83 2.35
CA HIS A 37 0.49 11.26 2.60
C HIS A 37 -0.94 11.80 2.43
N LYS A 38 -1.61 11.47 1.31
CA LYS A 38 -3.02 11.85 1.08
C LYS A 38 -3.97 11.27 2.13
N ALA A 39 -3.71 10.07 2.64
CA ALA A 39 -4.53 9.44 3.66
C ALA A 39 -4.33 10.10 5.04
N SER A 40 -3.15 10.68 5.30
CA SER A 40 -2.82 11.44 6.52
C SER A 40 -3.47 12.83 6.52
N GLU A 41 -3.51 13.52 5.38
CA GLU A 41 -4.14 14.84 5.25
C GLU A 41 -5.66 14.82 5.51
N VAL A 42 -6.33 13.71 5.19
CA VAL A 42 -7.79 13.62 5.25
C VAL A 42 -8.24 13.23 6.66
N ARG A 43 -8.74 14.23 7.41
CA ARG A 43 -9.43 14.06 8.69
C ARG A 43 -10.90 13.71 8.45
N GLY A 44 -11.34 12.52 8.83
CA GLY A 44 -12.74 12.09 8.69
C GLY A 44 -12.92 10.59 8.44
N ASN A 45 -14.17 10.14 8.31
CA ASN A 45 -14.54 8.73 8.10
C ASN A 45 -14.73 8.36 6.62
N GLU A 46 -14.10 9.09 5.70
CA GLU A 46 -14.22 8.80 4.28
C GLU A 46 -13.51 7.50 3.88
N VAL A 47 -14.29 6.58 3.32
CA VAL A 47 -13.75 5.37 2.68
C VAL A 47 -13.29 5.74 1.28
N ARG A 48 -11.97 5.86 1.09
CA ARG A 48 -11.36 6.12 -0.22
C ARG A 48 -10.74 4.85 -0.80
N ARG A 49 -10.88 4.67 -2.11
CA ARG A 49 -10.29 3.57 -2.87
C ARG A 49 -9.46 4.13 -4.02
N TRP A 50 -8.22 3.68 -4.13
CA TRP A 50 -7.31 4.04 -5.22
C TRP A 50 -6.88 2.78 -5.96
N LYS A 51 -6.65 2.90 -7.27
CA LYS A 51 -6.21 1.81 -8.14
C LYS A 51 -5.01 2.24 -8.97
N LEU A 52 -4.00 1.39 -9.04
CA LEU A 52 -2.86 1.54 -9.93
C LEU A 52 -2.65 0.27 -10.74
N ARG A 53 -2.70 0.38 -12.08
CA ARG A 53 -2.29 -0.71 -12.97
C ARG A 53 -0.80 -0.58 -13.25
N ASP A 54 -0.04 -1.62 -12.92
CA ASP A 54 1.33 -1.81 -13.37
C ASP A 54 1.40 -3.03 -14.31
N HIS A 55 2.50 -3.17 -15.02
CA HIS A 55 2.68 -4.15 -16.10
C HIS A 55 2.34 -5.59 -15.71
N ARG A 56 2.55 -5.96 -14.44
CA ARG A 56 2.37 -7.34 -13.93
C ARG A 56 1.28 -7.49 -12.87
N ALA A 57 0.76 -6.38 -12.33
CA ALA A 57 -0.20 -6.44 -11.23
C ALA A 57 -1.08 -5.18 -11.17
N VAL A 58 -2.28 -5.35 -10.64
CA VAL A 58 -3.17 -4.25 -10.28
C VAL A 58 -3.11 -4.07 -8.76
N TYR A 59 -2.73 -2.88 -8.34
CA TYR A 59 -2.67 -2.49 -6.94
C TYR A 59 -3.94 -1.73 -6.58
N PHE A 60 -4.51 -2.07 -5.44
CA PHE A 60 -5.67 -1.40 -4.85
C PHE A 60 -5.26 -0.93 -3.46
N CYS A 61 -5.52 0.34 -3.17
CA CYS A 61 -5.34 0.91 -1.84
C CYS A 61 -6.70 1.34 -1.31
N THR A 62 -6.99 1.03 -0.06
CA THR A 62 -8.26 1.37 0.59
C THR A 62 -8.01 1.92 1.99
N LYS A 63 -8.57 3.08 2.32
CA LYS A 63 -8.66 3.56 3.71
C LYS A 63 -9.91 2.95 4.34
N LYS A 64 -9.75 2.28 5.49
CA LYS A 64 -10.81 1.56 6.19
C LYS A 64 -10.80 1.92 7.69
N LEU A 65 -11.91 1.69 8.36
CA LEU A 65 -12.07 1.81 9.81
C LEU A 65 -12.41 0.43 10.38
N SER A 66 -11.73 0.03 11.45
CA SER A 66 -12.03 -1.17 12.25
C SER A 66 -12.26 -0.80 13.71
N ALA A 67 -12.68 -1.76 14.53
CA ALA A 67 -12.77 -1.59 15.98
C ALA A 67 -11.43 -1.17 16.63
N PHE A 68 -10.31 -1.51 16.00
CA PHE A 68 -8.95 -1.16 16.46
C PHE A 68 -8.45 0.19 15.89
N GLY A 69 -9.32 0.95 15.20
CA GLY A 69 -8.98 2.22 14.58
C GLY A 69 -8.91 2.17 13.05
N ARG A 70 -8.48 3.29 12.45
CA ARG A 70 -8.36 3.44 10.99
C ARG A 70 -7.09 2.76 10.49
N PHE A 71 -7.16 2.24 9.28
CA PHE A 71 -6.02 1.62 8.62
C PHE A 71 -6.09 1.80 7.11
N VAL A 72 -4.93 1.79 6.46
CA VAL A 72 -4.79 1.71 5.02
C VAL A 72 -4.45 0.27 4.65
N SER A 73 -5.24 -0.33 3.77
CA SER A 73 -4.98 -1.65 3.22
C SER A 73 -4.62 -1.56 1.75
N ILE A 74 -3.49 -2.17 1.39
CA ILE A 74 -3.00 -2.27 0.01
C ILE A 74 -3.01 -3.73 -0.42
N VAL A 75 -3.59 -3.99 -1.58
CA VAL A 75 -3.76 -5.33 -2.15
C VAL A 75 -3.22 -5.32 -3.58
N ALA A 76 -2.39 -6.30 -3.93
CA ALA A 76 -2.03 -6.56 -5.31
C ALA A 76 -2.83 -7.74 -5.84
N VAL A 77 -3.23 -7.62 -7.09
CA VAL A 77 -3.86 -8.68 -7.87
C VAL A 77 -3.01 -8.92 -9.10
N GLN A 78 -2.45 -10.12 -9.20
CA GLN A 78 -1.68 -10.60 -10.35
C GLN A 78 -2.40 -11.81 -10.95
N GLY A 79 -3.17 -11.57 -12.02
CA GLY A 79 -4.05 -12.60 -12.58
C GLY A 79 -5.12 -13.02 -11.57
N SER A 80 -5.23 -14.32 -11.29
CA SER A 80 -6.14 -14.88 -10.27
C SER A 80 -5.58 -14.82 -8.84
N LYS A 81 -4.29 -14.51 -8.66
CA LYS A 81 -3.66 -14.44 -7.34
C LYS A 81 -3.86 -13.06 -6.74
N ARG A 82 -4.60 -13.01 -5.62
CA ARG A 82 -4.75 -11.84 -4.77
C ARG A 82 -3.80 -11.95 -3.57
N SER A 83 -2.91 -10.99 -3.44
CA SER A 83 -2.03 -10.86 -2.28
C SER A 83 -2.37 -9.58 -1.53
N ILE A 84 -2.80 -9.69 -0.28
CA ILE A 84 -2.84 -8.53 0.62
C ILE A 84 -1.38 -8.16 0.88
N ILE A 85 -0.97 -6.97 0.49
CA ILE A 85 0.42 -6.54 0.56
C ILE A 85 0.70 -5.86 1.89
N PHE A 86 -0.27 -5.06 2.35
CA PHE A 86 -0.01 -4.16 3.46
C PHE A 86 -1.29 -3.80 4.21
N ILE A 87 -1.18 -3.78 5.54
CA ILE A 87 -2.17 -3.20 6.43
C ILE A 87 -1.42 -2.26 7.38
N ILE A 88 -1.62 -0.96 7.22
CA ILE A 88 -0.99 0.07 8.06
C ILE A 88 -2.05 0.69 8.95
N PRO A 89 -1.90 0.65 10.28
CA PRO A 89 -2.75 1.44 11.15
C PRO A 89 -2.46 2.94 10.94
N GLU A 90 -3.49 3.77 11.10
CA GLU A 90 -3.40 5.23 10.99
C GLU A 90 -2.38 5.82 11.96
N SER A 91 -2.22 5.23 13.15
CA SER A 91 -1.20 5.61 14.12
C SER A 91 0.23 5.53 13.59
N ALA A 92 0.53 4.61 12.66
CA ALA A 92 1.89 4.42 12.16
C ALA A 92 2.29 5.42 11.06
N PHE A 93 1.34 6.13 10.44
CA PHE A 93 1.64 7.19 9.46
C PHE A 93 1.16 8.59 9.88
N ASN A 94 0.50 8.71 11.04
CA ASN A 94 0.15 9.98 11.67
C ASN A 94 1.02 10.32 12.89
N ALA A 95 2.07 9.53 13.17
CA ALA A 95 3.06 9.82 14.20
C ALA A 95 4.04 10.91 13.73
N GLY A 96 3.51 12.11 13.46
CA GLY A 96 4.29 13.31 13.21
C GLY A 96 5.20 13.65 14.37
#